data_AF-A0A2R5FUX0-F1
#
_entry.id   AF-A0A2R5FUX0-F1
#
_cell.length_a   1.000
_cell.length_b   1.000
_cell.length_c   1.000
_cell.angle_alpha   90.00
_cell.angle_beta   90.00
_cell.angle_gamma   90.00
#
_symmetry.space_group_name_H-M   'P 1'
#
loop_
_entity.id
_entity.type
_entity.pdbx_description
1 polymer ?
#
loop_
_entity_poly.entity_id
_entity_poly.type
_entity_poly.pdbx_seq_one_letter_code
_entity_poly.pdbx_strand_id
1 'polypeptide(L)' 'MFGSNELKQSRFYQDVFAEGKQEGIKEGKLEVIPQLLGLGLNIEQIAQALGLDEQVVR' A
#
# COMPACT_ATOMS: atom_id res chain seq x y z
N MET A 1 -21.34 -9.08 -26.15
CA MET A 1 -20.01 -8.53 -25.83
C MET A 1 -19.89 -8.47 -24.33
N PHE A 2 -18.76 -8.88 -23.75
CA PHE A 2 -18.55 -8.83 -22.31
C PHE A 2 -18.47 -7.36 -21.86
N GLY A 3 -19.41 -6.92 -21.03
CA GLY A 3 -19.47 -5.56 -20.52
C GLY A 3 -18.50 -5.35 -19.36
N SER A 4 -17.99 -4.13 -19.18
CA SER A 4 -17.11 -3.78 -18.05
C SER A 4 -17.74 -4.06 -16.67
N ASN A 5 -19.08 -4.06 -16.59
CA ASN A 5 -19.79 -4.39 -15.37
C ASN A 5 -19.73 -5.90 -15.04
N GLU A 6 -19.81 -6.76 -16.04
CA GLU A 6 -19.74 -8.23 -15.89
C GLU A 6 -18.30 -8.65 -15.50
N LEU A 7 -17.28 -8.00 -16.07
CA LEU A 7 -15.89 -8.21 -15.68
C LEU A 7 -15.66 -7.85 -14.20
N LYS A 8 -16.18 -6.70 -13.75
CA LYS A 8 -16.06 -6.26 -12.35
C LYS A 8 -16.79 -7.17 -11.35
N GLN A 9 -17.84 -7.85 -11.80
CA GLN A 9 -18.59 -8.81 -10.99
C GLN A 9 -17.94 -10.20 -10.95
N SER A 10 -16.96 -10.47 -11.83
CA SER A 10 -16.23 -11.74 -11.80
C SER A 10 -15.43 -11.87 -10.50
N ARG A 11 -15.42 -13.09 -9.94
CA ARG A 11 -14.62 -13.41 -8.73
C ARG A 11 -13.15 -13.07 -8.93
N PHE A 12 -12.60 -13.48 -10.08
CA PHE A 12 -11.23 -13.19 -10.47
C PHE A 12 -10.90 -11.68 -10.41
N TYR A 13 -11.76 -10.82 -10.96
CA TYR A 13 -11.51 -9.37 -10.89
C TYR A 13 -11.55 -8.85 -9.46
N GLN A 14 -12.48 -9.33 -8.63
CA GLN A 14 -12.59 -8.89 -7.24
C GLN A 14 -11.35 -9.30 -6.43
N ASP A 15 -10.85 -10.51 -6.64
CA ASP A 15 -9.67 -11.04 -5.97
C ASP A 15 -8.43 -10.21 -6.37
N VAL A 16 -8.19 -10.04 -7.67
CA VAL A 16 -7.06 -9.24 -8.18
C VAL A 16 -7.16 -7.77 -7.76
N PHE A 17 -8.36 -7.18 -7.76
CA PHE A 17 -8.55 -5.80 -7.31
C PHE A 17 -8.29 -5.64 -5.80
N ALA A 18 -8.69 -6.64 -4.99
CA ALA A 18 -8.43 -6.63 -3.56
C ALA A 18 -6.92 -6.76 -3.27
N GLU A 19 -6.22 -7.65 -3.98
CA GLU A 19 -4.77 -7.79 -3.93
C GLU A 19 -4.07 -6.48 -4.33
N GLY A 20 -4.42 -5.91 -5.49
CA GLY A 20 -3.84 -4.65 -5.95
C GLY A 20 -4.10 -3.47 -5.00
N LYS A 21 -5.25 -3.44 -4.31
CA LYS A 21 -5.51 -2.44 -3.27
C LYS A 21 -4.59 -2.62 -2.05
N GLN A 22 -4.33 -3.86 -1.63
CA GLN A 22 -3.41 -4.13 -0.53
C GLN A 22 -1.97 -3.78 -0.91
N GLU A 23 -1.55 -4.15 -2.12
CA GLU A 23 -0.23 -3.80 -2.66
C GLU A 23 -0.06 -2.28 -2.76
N GLY A 24 -1.03 -1.56 -3.32
CA GLY A 24 -0.97 -0.10 -3.41
C GLY A 24 -0.89 0.62 -2.06
N ILE A 25 -1.57 0.11 -1.03
CA ILE A 25 -1.44 0.63 0.34
C ILE A 25 -0.02 0.40 0.86
N LYS A 26 0.57 -0.77 0.62
CA LYS A 26 1.93 -1.10 1.04
C LYS A 26 2.95 -0.24 0.32
N GLU A 27 2.86 -0.14 -1.01
CA GLU A 27 3.76 0.68 -1.84
C GLU A 27 3.69 2.16 -1.43
N GLY A 28 2.48 2.70 -1.26
CA GLY A 28 2.31 4.10 -0.84
C GLY A 28 2.92 4.39 0.54
N LYS A 29 2.85 3.44 1.48
CA LYS A 29 3.54 3.58 2.78
C LYS A 29 5.06 3.60 2.60
N LEU A 30 5.62 2.75 1.75
CA LEU A 30 7.06 2.70 1.51
C LEU A 30 7.57 3.96 0.80
N GLU A 31 6.83 4.46 -0.17
CA GLU A 31 7.20 5.61 -0.99
C GLU A 31 7.34 6.92 -0.17
N VAL A 32 6.57 7.07 0.91
CA VAL A 32 6.63 8.27 1.75
C VAL A 32 7.76 8.25 2.79
N ILE A 33 8.39 7.10 3.05
CA ILE A 33 9.46 6.97 4.08
C ILE A 33 10.60 7.98 3.87
N PRO A 34 11.19 8.14 2.66
CA PRO A 34 12.28 9.10 2.46
C PRO A 34 11.88 10.55 2.75
N GLN A 35 10.63 10.91 2.44
CA GLN A 35 10.12 12.27 2.72
C GLN A 35 9.97 12.48 4.23
N LEU A 36 9.45 11.50 4.97
CA LEU A 36 9.31 11.58 6.43
C LEU A 36 10.68 11.64 7.13
N LEU A 37 11.66 10.89 6.64
CA LEU A 37 13.06 11.00 7.09
C LEU A 37 13.62 12.40 6.79
N GLY A 38 13.35 12.95 5.61
CA GLY A 38 13.74 14.31 5.23
C GLY A 38 13.09 15.41 6.09
N LEU A 39 11.92 15.14 6.66
CA LEU A 39 11.24 16.01 7.64
C LEU A 39 11.79 15.85 9.08
N GLY A 40 12.77 14.96 9.29
CA GLY A 40 13.44 14.77 10.57
C GLY A 40 12.73 13.81 11.53
N LEU A 41 11.74 13.04 11.06
CA LEU A 41 11.15 11.98 11.87
C LEU A 41 12.16 10.84 12.04
N ASN A 42 12.16 10.20 13.21
CA ASN A 42 12.99 9.04 13.45
C ASN A 42 12.31 7.73 12.98
N ILE A 43 13.09 6.65 12.91
CA ILE A 43 12.66 5.34 12.41
C ILE A 43 11.45 4.79 13.19
N GLU A 44 11.47 4.89 14.53
CA GLU A 44 10.41 4.41 15.40
C GLU A 44 9.08 5.16 15.14
N GLN A 45 9.15 6.49 15.00
CA GLN A 45 8.01 7.35 14.70
C GLN A 45 7.39 7.00 13.34
N ILE A 46 8.24 6.78 12.33
CA ILE A 46 7.79 6.43 10.97
C ILE A 46 7.17 5.02 10.96
N ALA A 47 7.82 4.05 11.60
CA ALA A 47 7.32 2.68 11.71
C ALA A 47 5.95 2.66 12.41
N GLN A 48 5.81 3.39 13.52
CA GLN A 48 4.54 3.54 14.23
C GLN A 48 3.46 4.22 13.38
N ALA A 49 3.79 5.35 12.73
CA ALA A 49 2.83 6.12 11.94
C ALA A 49 2.31 5.35 10.72
N LEU A 50 3.19 4.56 10.08
CA LEU A 50 2.85 3.77 8.91
C LEU A 50 2.38 2.35 9.26
N GLY A 51 2.47 1.93 10.52
CA GLY A 51 2.19 0.56 10.95
C GLY A 51 3.08 -0.45 10.23
N LEU A 52 4.36 -0.13 10.12
CA LEU A 52 5.40 -0.97 9.51
C LEU A 52 6.37 -1.47 10.58
N ASP A 53 7.12 -2.50 10.25
CA ASP A 53 8.26 -2.93 11.06
C ASP A 53 9.42 -1.94 10.87
N GLU A 54 10.18 -1.66 11.93
CA GLU A 54 11.34 -0.77 11.84
C GLU A 54 12.41 -1.26 10.85
N GLN A 55 12.55 -2.58 10.65
CA GLN A 55 13.45 -3.14 9.65
C GLN A 55 13.06 -2.76 8.21
N VAL A 56 11.78 -2.46 7.98
CA VAL A 56 11.29 -1.99 6.67
C VAL A 56 11.56 -0.51 6.47
N VAL A 57 11.72 0.25 7.56
CA VAL A 57 11.96 1.71 7.54
C VAL A 57 13.47 2.04 7.55
N ARG A 58 14.30 1.14 8.09
CA ARG A 58 15.77 1.22 8.08
C ARG A 58 16.34 1.15 6.67
#